data_AF-A0A2G9UQ45-F1
#
_entry.id   AF-A0A2G9UQ45-F1
#
_cell.length_a   1.000
_cell.length_b   1.000
_cell.length_c   1.000
_cell.angle_alpha   90.00
_cell.angle_beta   90.00
_cell.angle_gamma   90.00
#
_symmetry.space_group_name_H-M   'P 1'
#
loop_
_entity.id
_entity.type
_entity.pdbx_description
1 polymer ?
#
loop_
_entity_poly.entity_id
_entity_poly.type
_entity_poly.pdbx_seq_one_letter_code
_entity_poly.pdbx_strand_id
1 'polypeptide(L)' 'MAWHDNIRLGCAIQRCRTFYFAVCQYGPGGNDVGEYIYNVAAVCSACPSGTICNDATALCVRRS' A
#
# COMPACT_ATOMS: atom_id res chain seq x y z
N MET A 1 0.37 -3.20 -4.57
CA MET A 1 1.48 -2.20 -4.52
C MET A 1 0.97 -0.78 -4.37
N ALA A 2 0.38 -0.16 -5.41
CA ALA A 2 -0.03 1.25 -5.36
C ALA A 2 -1.46 1.52 -4.87
N TRP A 3 -2.17 0.46 -4.48
CA TRP A 3 -3.58 0.53 -4.08
C TRP A 3 -3.71 1.28 -2.74
N HIS A 4 -4.57 2.29 -2.69
CA HIS A 4 -4.49 3.38 -1.72
C HIS A 4 -4.74 2.98 -0.26
N ASP A 5 -5.52 1.92 -0.02
CA ASP A 5 -5.87 1.45 1.32
C ASP A 5 -4.96 0.32 1.80
N ASN A 6 -4.00 -0.16 0.98
CA ASN A 6 -3.01 -1.13 1.39
C ASN A 6 -1.99 -0.52 2.34
N ILE A 7 -2.19 -0.77 3.63
CA ILE A 7 -1.36 -0.27 4.74
C ILE A 7 -0.49 -1.35 5.38
N ARG A 8 -0.58 -2.60 4.92
CA ARG A 8 0.20 -3.74 5.41
C ARG A 8 0.87 -4.47 4.26
N LEU A 9 2.15 -4.79 4.45
CA LEU A 9 2.96 -5.56 3.51
C LEU A 9 3.66 -6.68 4.27
N GLY A 10 3.56 -7.91 3.78
CA GLY A 10 4.35 -9.03 4.24
C GLY A 10 5.00 -9.73 3.05
N CYS A 11 6.32 -9.92 3.07
CA CYS A 11 7.05 -10.55 1.97
C CYS A 11 7.88 -11.73 2.46
N ALA A 12 8.10 -12.70 1.58
CA ALA A 12 9.00 -13.83 1.79
C ALA A 12 9.77 -14.13 0.51
N ILE A 13 11.01 -14.57 0.67
CA ILE A 13 11.86 -15.04 -0.44
C ILE A 13 12.28 -16.46 -0.11
N GLN A 14 12.02 -17.40 -1.02
CA GLN A 14 12.37 -18.80 -0.86
C GLN A 14 13.26 -19.26 -2.01
N ARG A 15 14.36 -19.95 -1.70
CA ARG A 15 15.14 -20.65 -2.72
C ARG A 15 14.43 -21.96 -3.09
N CYS A 16 13.88 -22.02 -4.30
CA CYS A 16 13.40 -23.24 -4.93
C CYS A 16 14.54 -23.96 -5.65
N ARG A 17 14.28 -25.14 -6.24
CA ARG A 17 15.32 -26.00 -6.82
C ARG A 17 16.17 -25.30 -7.88
N THR A 18 15.57 -24.44 -8.69
CA THR A 18 16.24 -23.77 -9.83
C THR A 18 16.12 -22.24 -9.83
N PHE A 19 15.36 -21.65 -8.90
CA PHE A 19 15.11 -20.20 -8.86
C PHE A 19 14.82 -19.71 -7.44
N TYR A 20 14.90 -18.40 -7.24
CA TYR A 20 14.38 -17.74 -6.04
C TYR A 20 12.96 -17.28 -6.31
N PHE A 21 12.03 -17.66 -5.42
CA PHE A 21 10.64 -17.25 -5.48
C PHE A 21 10.38 -16.18 -4.43
N ALA A 22 10.04 -14.98 -4.88
CA ALA A 22 9.68 -13.86 -4.02
C ALA A 22 8.17 -13.66 -4.07
N VAL A 23 7.53 -13.62 -2.91
CA VAL A 23 6.09 -13.39 -2.77
C VAL A 23 5.87 -12.27 -1.76
N CYS A 24 4.99 -11.34 -2.11
CA CYS A 24 4.49 -10.32 -1.19
C CYS A 24 2.97 -10.38 -1.14
N GLN A 25 2.42 -10.27 0.06
CA GLN A 25 0.99 -10.11 0.32
C GLN A 25 0.73 -8.69 0.82
N TYR A 26 -0.38 -8.12 0.36
CA TYR A 26 -0.82 -6.75 0.64
C TYR A 26 -2.15 -6.81 1.40
N GLY A 27 -2.28 -6.01 2.46
CA GLY A 27 -3.51 -5.94 3.27
C GLY A 27 -4.03 -4.50 3.39
N PRO A 28 -5.35 -4.27 3.23
CA PRO A 28 -6.44 -5.26 3.20
C PRO A 28 -6.62 -6.02 1.88
N GLY A 29 -6.03 -5.57 0.77
CA GLY A 29 -6.24 -6.17 -0.55
C GLY A 29 -6.38 -5.09 -1.62
N GLY A 30 -6.90 -5.45 -2.78
CA GLY A 30 -7.13 -4.54 -3.89
C GLY A 30 -7.03 -5.26 -5.22
N ASN A 31 -6.81 -4.50 -6.30
CA ASN A 31 -6.97 -4.96 -7.68
C ASN A 31 -8.42 -5.39 -7.98
N ASP A 32 -9.37 -4.73 -7.34
CA ASP A 32 -10.79 -4.96 -7.57
C ASP A 32 -11.21 -4.34 -8.91
N VAL A 33 -11.85 -5.15 -9.75
CA VAL A 33 -12.20 -4.74 -11.13
C VAL A 33 -13.27 -3.66 -11.08
N GLY A 34 -12.99 -2.52 -11.71
CA GLY A 34 -13.91 -1.37 -11.77
C GLY A 34 -13.67 -0.34 -10.67
N GLU A 35 -12.80 -0.62 -9.69
CA GLU A 35 -12.44 0.30 -8.62
C GLU A 35 -11.20 1.15 -8.99
N TYR A 36 -11.06 2.29 -8.32
CA TYR A 36 -9.87 3.13 -8.47
C TYR A 36 -8.72 2.61 -7.61
N ILE A 37 -7.53 2.50 -8.20
CA ILE A 37 -6.30 2.17 -7.46
C ILE A 37 -6.06 3.21 -6.35
N TYR A 38 -6.32 4.48 -6.64
CA TYR A 38 -6.33 5.59 -5.69
C TYR A 38 -7.23 6.69 -6.22
N ASN A 39 -7.78 7.50 -5.32
CA ASN A 39 -8.57 8.67 -5.69
C ASN A 39 -7.64 9.78 -6.23
N VAL A 40 -7.99 10.37 -7.37
CA VAL A 40 -7.27 11.50 -7.95
C VAL A 40 -7.71 12.78 -7.25
N ALA A 41 -6.85 13.31 -6.38
CA ALA A 41 -7.09 14.54 -5.63
C ALA A 41 -5.76 15.23 -5.29
N ALA A 42 -5.80 16.39 -4.65
CA ALA A 42 -4.59 17.03 -4.15
C ALA A 42 -3.92 16.14 -3.08
N VAL A 43 -2.58 16.19 -3.01
CA VAL A 43 -1.81 15.38 -2.06
C VAL A 43 -2.35 15.58 -0.65
N CYS A 44 -2.58 14.48 0.06
CA CYS A 44 -3.09 14.46 1.43
C CYS A 44 -4.46 15.11 1.66
N SER A 45 -5.21 15.50 0.61
CA SER A 45 -6.51 16.15 0.79
C SER A 45 -7.61 15.22 1.34
N ALA A 46 -7.34 13.92 1.41
CA ALA A 46 -8.28 12.89 1.84
C ALA A 46 -7.62 11.82 2.74
N CYS A 47 -6.67 12.21 3.60
CA CYS A 47 -6.08 11.24 4.54
C CYS A 47 -7.15 10.66 5.50
N PRO A 48 -7.20 9.33 5.69
CA PRO A 48 -8.18 8.69 6.57
C PRO A 48 -8.08 9.16 8.03
N SER A 49 -9.20 9.10 8.76
CA SER A 49 -9.25 9.41 10.20
C SER A 49 -8.19 8.65 10.99
N GLY A 50 -7.48 9.36 11.88
CA GLY A 50 -6.39 8.79 12.69
C GLY A 50 -5.03 8.74 11.99
N THR A 51 -4.92 9.26 10.77
CA THR A 51 -3.66 9.45 10.05
C THR A 51 -3.35 10.94 9.88
N ILE A 52 -2.09 11.25 9.59
CA ILE A 52 -1.60 12.59 9.24
C ILE A 52 -0.83 12.52 7.93
N CYS A 53 -0.79 13.64 7.21
CA CYS A 53 0.10 13.78 6.07
C CYS A 53 1.55 13.82 6.54
N ASN A 54 2.41 13.06 5.89
CA ASN A 54 3.86 13.25 5.94
C ASN A 54 4.27 14.01 4.67
N ASP A 55 4.55 15.31 4.80
CA ASP A 55 4.87 16.18 3.66
C ASP A 55 6.17 15.77 2.94
N ALA A 56 7.10 15.10 3.63
CA ALA A 56 8.34 14.63 3.02
C ALA A 56 8.12 13.42 2.09
N THR A 57 7.10 12.61 2.36
CA THR A 57 6.81 11.39 1.58
C THR A 57 5.53 11.49 0.76
N ALA A 58 4.69 12.51 0.98
CA ALA A 58 3.35 12.65 0.41
C ALA A 58 2.41 11.48 0.76
N LEU A 59 2.63 10.82 1.91
CA LEU A 59 1.84 9.65 2.36
C LEU A 59 1.08 9.95 3.65
N CYS A 60 -0.10 9.34 3.80
CA CYS A 60 -0.84 9.33 5.04
C CYS A 60 -0.25 8.27 5.99
N VAL A 61 0.19 8.70 7.17
CA VAL A 61 0.83 7.84 8.18
C VAL A 61 0.10 7.91 9.51
N ARG A 62 0.15 6.86 10.33
CA ARG A 62 -0.38 6.91 11.70
C ARG A 62 0.48 7.88 12.53
N ARG A 63 -0.16 8.64 13.43
CA ARG A 63 0.58 9.38 14.48
C ARG A 63 1.32 8.35 15.34
N SER A 64 2.64 8.48 15.41
CA SER A 64 3.52 7.78 16.36
C SER A 64 3.35 8.33 17.76
#